data_AF-A0A0T5X8Z8-F1
#
_entry.id   AF-A0A0T5X8Z8-F1
#
_cell.length_a   1.000
_cell.length_b   1.000
_cell.length_c   1.000
_cell.angle_alpha   90.00
_cell.angle_beta   90.00
_cell.angle_gamma   90.00
#
_symmetry.space_group_name_H-M   'P 1'
#
loop_
_entity.id
_entity.type
_entity.pdbx_description
1 polymer ?
#
loop_
_entity_poly.entity_id
_entity_poly.type
_entity_poly.pdbx_seq_one_letter_code
_entity_poly.pdbx_strand_id
1 'polypeptide(L)'
;MPPPTTLLGIAGAALGLSDQKLWAHDSPLRDIKVSVLMNIVPGHARDMWTLLKIKGNKMERSPYMRELLFSVSYTLIYSGSEELLKQLEQAFKDPAYALSLGREDELLSIGEVAIEAMNIGESYFRGTVLPGDIRQMQIRPVLKSGICFEPPLVETLPLGFELDKKRLRQPRNPVTLSFLPLELEIEIPDLPAYQCQGRNYVWINS
;
A
#
# COMPACT_ATOMS: atom_id res chain seq x y z
N MET A 1 4.53 -4.96 -0.52
CA MET A 1 4.23 -3.52 -0.38
C MET A 1 2.80 -3.34 0.08
N PRO A 2 2.50 -2.34 0.93
CA PRO A 2 1.14 -2.09 1.41
C PRO A 2 0.20 -1.66 0.27
N PRO A 3 -1.03 -2.20 0.17
CA PRO A 3 -2.05 -1.75 -0.78
C PRO A 3 -2.66 -0.40 -0.39
N PRO A 4 -3.43 0.27 -1.27
CA PRO A 4 -3.99 1.60 -1.01
C PRO A 4 -4.76 1.70 0.31
N THR A 5 -5.59 0.69 0.61
CA THR A 5 -6.36 0.65 1.85
C THR A 5 -5.51 0.56 3.11
N THR A 6 -4.33 -0.06 3.03
CA THR A 6 -3.35 -0.06 4.13
C THR A 6 -2.70 1.31 4.29
N LEU A 7 -2.36 1.99 3.19
CA LEU A 7 -1.82 3.36 3.23
C LEU A 7 -2.81 4.35 3.85
N LEU A 8 -4.10 4.24 3.48
CA LEU A 8 -5.18 5.02 4.09
C LEU A 8 -5.38 4.67 5.57
N GLY A 9 -5.30 3.38 5.92
CA GLY A 9 -5.36 2.94 7.32
C GLY A 9 -4.24 3.52 8.18
N ILE A 10 -3.01 3.54 7.67
CA ILE A 10 -1.85 4.15 8.34
C ILE A 10 -2.06 5.65 8.56
N ALA A 11 -2.49 6.38 7.52
CA ALA A 11 -2.78 7.81 7.63
C ALA A 11 -3.94 8.09 8.61
N GLY A 12 -4.99 7.27 8.55
CA GLY A 12 -6.12 7.36 9.48
C GLY A 12 -5.72 7.10 10.93
N ALA A 13 -4.84 6.12 11.16
CA ALA A 13 -4.30 5.82 12.48
C ALA A 13 -3.45 6.97 13.03
N ALA A 14 -2.58 7.57 12.19
CA ALA A 14 -1.80 8.73 12.56
C ALA A 14 -2.70 9.91 12.98
N LEU A 15 -3.75 10.18 12.19
CA LEU A 15 -4.73 11.24 12.45
C LEU A 15 -5.73 10.93 13.59
N GLY A 16 -5.69 9.73 14.18
CA GLY A 16 -6.61 9.33 15.24
C GLY A 16 -8.05 9.05 14.77
N LEU A 17 -8.23 8.76 13.48
CA LEU A 17 -9.54 8.43 12.91
C LEU A 17 -9.98 7.04 13.36
N SER A 18 -11.26 6.91 13.73
CA SER A 18 -11.88 5.60 13.87
C SER A 18 -12.12 4.97 12.50
N ASP A 19 -12.28 3.65 12.47
CA ASP A 19 -12.61 2.92 11.23
C ASP A 19 -13.86 3.49 10.53
N GLN A 20 -14.86 3.90 11.32
CA GLN A 20 -16.06 4.54 10.80
C GLN A 20 -15.77 5.88 10.12
N LYS A 21 -14.94 6.72 10.74
CA LYS A 21 -14.59 8.03 10.17
C LYS A 21 -13.69 7.90 8.95
N LEU A 22 -12.75 6.95 8.95
CA LEU A 22 -11.83 6.72 7.85
C LEU A 22 -12.59 6.43 6.54
N TRP A 23 -13.63 5.60 6.61
CA TRP A 23 -14.41 5.15 5.46
C TRP A 23 -15.71 5.93 5.23
N ALA A 24 -15.96 6.99 6.00
CA ALA A 24 -17.13 7.83 5.80
C ALA A 24 -17.00 8.69 4.54
N HIS A 25 -18.14 9.12 3.98
CA HIS A 25 -18.18 9.97 2.79
C HIS A 25 -17.54 11.36 3.01
N ASP A 26 -17.53 11.84 4.25
CA ASP A 26 -16.92 13.08 4.70
C ASP A 26 -15.52 12.88 5.31
N SER A 27 -14.92 11.70 5.12
CA SER A 27 -13.55 11.44 5.56
C SER A 27 -12.58 12.45 4.94
N PRO A 28 -11.67 13.06 5.73
CA PRO A 28 -10.64 13.96 5.20
C PRO A 28 -9.66 13.22 4.25
N LEU A 29 -9.61 11.89 4.31
CA LEU A 29 -8.75 11.05 3.48
C LEU A 29 -9.46 10.50 2.24
N ARG A 30 -10.69 10.93 1.95
CA ARG A 30 -11.46 10.37 0.83
C ARG A 30 -10.81 10.57 -0.53
N ASP A 31 -10.34 11.78 -0.80
CA ASP A 31 -9.80 12.18 -2.10
C ASP A 31 -8.26 12.22 -2.11
N ILE A 32 -7.63 11.72 -1.04
CA ILE A 32 -6.16 11.67 -0.97
C ILE A 32 -5.64 10.65 -1.97
N LYS A 33 -4.60 11.01 -2.72
CA LYS A 33 -3.89 10.06 -3.57
C LYS A 33 -2.76 9.42 -2.79
N VAL A 34 -2.55 8.14 -3.00
CA VAL A 34 -1.50 7.38 -2.33
C VAL A 34 -0.61 6.65 -3.31
N SER A 35 0.64 6.42 -2.92
CA SER A 35 1.58 5.52 -3.59
C SER A 35 2.60 4.99 -2.58
N VAL A 36 3.41 4.04 -3.01
CA VAL A 36 4.45 3.44 -2.16
C VAL A 36 5.65 3.02 -3.00
N LEU A 37 6.84 3.23 -2.43
CA LEU A 37 8.11 2.74 -2.97
C LEU A 37 8.75 1.77 -1.97
N MET A 38 9.20 0.61 -2.44
CA MET A 38 10.00 -0.35 -1.68
C MET A 38 11.47 0.01 -1.72
N ASN A 39 12.09 0.32 -0.59
CA ASN A 39 13.48 0.81 -0.54
C ASN A 39 14.52 -0.31 -0.50
N ILE A 40 14.14 -1.47 0.04
CA ILE A 40 15.01 -2.65 0.13
C ILE A 40 14.21 -3.91 -0.19
N VAL A 41 14.90 -4.92 -0.73
CA VAL A 41 14.34 -6.26 -0.94
C VAL A 41 14.11 -6.89 0.44
N PRO A 42 12.87 -7.27 0.79
CA PRO A 42 12.58 -7.84 2.09
C PRO A 42 12.98 -9.33 2.14
N GLY A 43 13.23 -9.82 3.35
CA GLY A 43 13.26 -11.27 3.58
C GLY A 43 11.83 -11.83 3.55
N HIS A 44 11.64 -13.03 3.01
CA HIS A 44 10.33 -13.69 2.97
C HIS A 44 10.30 -14.92 3.87
N ALA A 45 9.21 -15.09 4.62
CA ALA A 45 8.88 -16.38 5.22
C ALA A 45 7.39 -16.67 5.11
N ARG A 46 7.07 -17.95 5.28
CA ARG A 46 5.69 -18.43 5.40
C ARG A 46 5.53 -19.16 6.71
N ASP A 47 4.49 -18.81 7.43
CA ASP A 47 4.15 -19.41 8.71
C ASP A 47 2.77 -20.05 8.64
N MET A 48 2.60 -21.21 9.28
CA MET A 48 1.35 -21.95 9.29
C MET A 48 0.70 -21.85 10.66
N TRP A 49 -0.46 -21.20 10.71
CA TRP A 49 -1.24 -21.04 11.92
C TRP A 49 -2.49 -21.93 11.87
N THR A 50 -3.01 -22.27 13.05
CA THR A 50 -4.33 -22.89 13.17
C THR A 50 -5.31 -21.87 13.71
N LEU A 51 -6.27 -21.47 12.88
CA LEU A 51 -7.36 -20.59 13.30
C LEU A 51 -8.57 -21.42 13.72
N LEU A 52 -9.28 -20.95 14.75
CA LEU A 52 -10.61 -21.46 15.08
C LEU A 52 -11.66 -20.64 14.33
N LYS A 53 -12.38 -21.29 13.41
CA LYS A 53 -13.50 -20.70 12.68
C LYS A 53 -14.81 -21.18 13.31
N ILE A 54 -15.74 -20.25 13.51
CA ILE A 54 -17.10 -20.59 13.92
C ILE A 54 -17.87 -21.00 12.65
N LYS A 55 -18.38 -22.23 12.63
CA LYS A 55 -19.25 -22.74 11.56
C LYS A 55 -20.53 -23.28 12.19
N GLY A 56 -21.61 -22.50 12.12
CA GLY A 56 -22.81 -22.75 12.92
C GLY A 56 -22.51 -22.60 14.42
N ASN A 57 -22.85 -23.61 15.22
CA ASN A 57 -22.58 -23.65 16.66
C ASN A 57 -21.32 -24.46 17.04
N LYS A 58 -20.43 -24.75 16.08
CA LYS A 58 -19.20 -25.53 16.31
C LYS A 58 -17.95 -24.71 15.98
N MET A 59 -16.90 -24.96 16.76
CA MET A 59 -15.55 -24.45 16.52
C MET A 59 -14.78 -25.46 15.66
N GLU A 60 -14.37 -25.06 14.47
CA GLU A 60 -13.56 -25.87 13.57
C GLU A 60 -12.15 -25.30 13.45
N ARG A 61 -11.13 -26.16 13.50
CA ARG A 61 -9.74 -25.78 13.26
C ARG A 61 -9.49 -25.73 11.75
N SER A 62 -8.96 -24.61 11.27
CA SER A 62 -8.58 -24.41 9.87
C SER A 62 -7.11 -24.00 9.83
N PRO A 63 -6.26 -24.67 9.02
CA PRO A 63 -4.93 -24.16 8.76
C PRO A 63 -5.05 -22.82 8.01
N TYR A 64 -4.12 -21.92 8.30
CA TYR A 64 -4.00 -20.60 7.72
C TYR A 64 -2.53 -20.32 7.47
N MET A 65 -2.15 -20.19 6.19
CA MET A 65 -0.80 -19.81 5.81
C MET A 65 -0.69 -18.29 5.78
N ARG A 66 0.31 -17.77 6.48
CA ARG A 66 0.63 -16.35 6.59
C ARG A 66 1.96 -16.10 5.87
N GLU A 67 1.98 -15.13 4.96
CA GLU A 67 3.24 -14.58 4.47
C GLU A 67 3.74 -13.48 5.42
N LEU A 68 5.05 -13.48 5.66
CA LEU A 68 5.79 -12.54 6.50
C LEU A 68 6.90 -11.91 5.67
N LEU A 69 7.01 -10.58 5.76
CA LEU A 69 8.10 -9.81 5.20
C LEU A 69 8.99 -9.32 6.35
N PHE A 70 10.29 -9.61 6.26
CA PHE A 70 11.29 -9.23 7.26
C PHE A 70 12.12 -8.05 6.79
N SER A 71 12.42 -7.14 7.72
CA SER A 71 13.23 -5.94 7.48
C SER A 71 12.75 -5.17 6.26
N VAL A 72 11.46 -4.85 6.22
CA VAL A 72 10.88 -4.02 5.16
C VAL A 72 11.29 -2.55 5.33
N SER A 73 11.48 -1.84 4.22
CA SER A 73 11.56 -0.37 4.22
C SER A 73 10.76 0.17 3.05
N TYR A 74 9.90 1.14 3.34
CA TYR A 74 9.01 1.77 2.37
C TYR A 74 9.08 3.28 2.49
N THR A 75 8.97 3.97 1.36
CA THR A 75 8.59 5.39 1.30
C THR A 75 7.09 5.45 0.98
N LEU A 76 6.30 5.98 1.91
CA LEU A 76 4.86 6.16 1.73
C LEU A 76 4.60 7.55 1.16
N ILE A 77 3.83 7.65 0.09
CA ILE A 77 3.61 8.90 -0.62
C ILE A 77 2.13 9.26 -0.56
N TYR A 78 1.84 10.48 -0.14
CA TYR A 78 0.50 11.02 -0.02
C TYR A 78 0.41 12.35 -0.79
N SER A 79 -0.72 12.57 -1.48
CA SER A 79 -1.01 13.85 -2.15
C SER A 79 -2.44 14.27 -1.87
N GLY A 80 -2.62 15.53 -1.49
CA GLY A 80 -3.91 16.12 -1.12
C GLY A 80 -3.79 17.64 -1.03
N SER A 81 -4.74 18.30 -0.35
CA SER A 81 -4.64 19.74 -0.09
C SER A 81 -3.46 20.05 0.84
N GLU A 82 -2.93 21.27 0.75
CA GLU A 82 -1.80 21.70 1.58
C GLU A 82 -2.12 21.61 3.08
N GLU A 83 -3.36 21.92 3.46
CA GLU A 83 -3.83 21.83 4.85
C GLU A 83 -3.80 20.39 5.35
N LEU A 84 -4.29 19.45 4.55
CA LEU A 84 -4.29 18.02 4.89
C LEU A 84 -2.87 17.47 4.98
N LEU A 85 -1.98 17.85 4.06
CA LEU A 85 -0.58 17.41 4.08
C LEU A 85 0.16 17.92 5.31
N LYS A 86 -0.07 19.17 5.74
CA LYS A 86 0.48 19.70 7.00
C LYS A 86 -0.05 18.96 8.23
N GLN A 87 -1.34 18.60 8.24
CA GLN A 87 -1.91 17.80 9.31
C GLN A 87 -1.28 16.41 9.37
N LEU A 88 -1.13 15.74 8.22
CA LEU A 88 -0.49 14.44 8.12
C LEU A 88 0.98 14.49 8.56
N GLU A 89 1.73 15.52 8.15
CA GLU A 89 3.12 15.68 8.55
C GLU A 89 3.27 15.69 10.07
N GLN A 90 2.43 16.47 10.77
CA GLN A 90 2.45 16.53 12.23
C GLN A 90 1.97 15.21 12.86
N ALA A 91 0.92 14.62 12.32
CA ALA A 91 0.38 13.35 12.81
C ALA A 91 1.37 12.20 12.63
N PHE A 92 2.22 12.21 11.61
CA PHE A 92 3.27 11.20 11.47
C PHE A 92 4.44 11.42 12.45
N LYS A 93 4.71 12.68 12.86
CA LYS A 93 5.71 12.97 13.90
C LYS A 93 5.23 12.56 15.30
N ASP A 94 3.94 12.66 15.57
CA ASP A 94 3.31 12.24 16.83
C ASP A 94 1.97 11.52 16.57
N PRO A 95 2.00 10.22 16.20
CA PRO A 95 0.80 9.47 15.83
C PRO A 95 -0.16 9.27 17.00
N ALA A 96 -1.45 9.51 16.76
CA ALA A 96 -2.50 9.29 17.76
C ALA A 96 -2.66 7.80 18.14
N TYR A 97 -2.37 6.89 17.21
CA TYR A 97 -2.32 5.45 17.44
C TYR A 97 -0.99 4.85 16.98
N ALA A 98 -0.61 3.71 17.58
CA ALA A 98 0.53 2.93 17.09
C ALA A 98 0.31 2.53 15.63
N LEU A 99 1.31 2.80 14.80
CA LEU A 99 1.24 2.54 13.36
C LEU A 99 1.72 1.14 13.03
N SER A 100 1.07 0.50 12.06
CA SER A 100 1.43 -0.83 11.60
C SER A 100 1.22 -1.03 10.10
N LEU A 101 1.91 -2.01 9.52
CA LEU A 101 1.85 -2.33 8.09
C LEU A 101 0.70 -3.28 7.72
N GLY A 102 -0.45 -3.09 8.36
CA GLY A 102 -1.69 -3.79 8.08
C GLY A 102 -2.15 -4.72 9.20
N ARG A 103 -1.22 -5.32 9.95
CA ARG A 103 -1.53 -6.16 11.12
C ARG A 103 -0.99 -5.53 12.40
N GLU A 104 -1.68 -5.74 13.52
CA GLU A 104 -1.31 -5.16 14.82
C GLU A 104 0.07 -5.59 15.34
N ASP A 105 0.58 -6.74 14.88
CA ASP A 105 1.90 -7.26 15.22
C ASP A 105 3.02 -6.80 14.26
N GLU A 106 2.69 -5.97 13.27
CA GLU A 106 3.63 -5.44 12.27
C GLU A 106 3.86 -3.95 12.46
N LEU A 107 4.28 -3.58 13.67
CA LEU A 107 4.56 -2.18 14.02
C LEU A 107 5.59 -1.57 13.08
N LEU A 108 5.37 -0.31 12.72
CA LEU A 108 6.31 0.49 11.93
C LEU A 108 6.89 1.63 12.76
N SER A 109 8.12 1.99 12.41
CA SER A 109 8.79 3.19 12.91
C SER A 109 8.97 4.15 11.76
N ILE A 110 8.77 5.44 12.01
CA ILE A 110 8.94 6.49 11.01
C ILE A 110 10.36 7.03 11.08
N GLY A 111 11.07 6.97 9.96
CA GLY A 111 12.42 7.53 9.85
C GLY A 111 12.40 9.02 9.52
N GLU A 112 11.66 9.40 8.47
CA GLU A 112 11.62 10.77 7.95
C GLU A 112 10.19 11.11 7.48
N VAL A 113 9.82 12.38 7.63
CA VAL A 113 8.58 12.95 7.12
C VAL A 113 8.90 14.30 6.51
N ALA A 114 8.52 14.49 5.25
CA ALA A 114 8.73 15.73 4.53
C ALA A 114 7.53 16.03 3.62
N ILE A 115 7.30 17.32 3.36
CA ILE A 115 6.40 17.79 2.31
C ILE A 115 7.27 18.27 1.16
N GLU A 116 7.11 17.65 -0.01
CA GLU A 116 7.89 17.96 -1.20
C GLU A 116 6.97 18.39 -2.36
N ALA A 117 7.53 19.19 -3.29
CA ALA A 117 6.85 19.51 -4.53
C ALA A 117 6.76 18.28 -5.43
N MET A 118 5.63 18.12 -6.12
CA MET A 118 5.42 17.02 -7.06
C MET A 118 6.26 17.25 -8.32
N ASN A 119 7.15 16.30 -8.62
CA ASN A 119 7.95 16.31 -9.83
C ASN A 119 7.41 15.30 -10.84
N ILE A 120 7.48 15.64 -12.13
CA ILE A 120 7.18 14.70 -13.22
C ILE A 120 8.39 13.78 -13.37
N GLY A 121 8.14 12.48 -13.42
CA GLY A 121 9.16 11.45 -13.63
C GLY A 121 9.13 10.91 -15.06
N GLU A 122 10.12 10.07 -15.34
CA GLU A 122 10.10 9.24 -16.55
C GLU A 122 9.31 7.96 -16.27
N SER A 123 8.74 7.34 -17.32
CA SER A 123 7.90 6.15 -17.18
C SER A 123 8.68 4.85 -16.94
N TYR A 124 9.73 4.91 -16.12
CA TYR A 124 10.54 3.78 -15.65
C TYR A 124 10.21 3.46 -14.20
N PHE A 125 9.73 2.25 -13.95
CA PHE A 125 9.23 1.84 -12.64
C PHE A 125 10.01 0.64 -12.11
N ARG A 126 10.23 0.62 -10.80
CA ARG A 126 10.74 -0.53 -10.02
C ARG A 126 10.30 -0.40 -8.58
N GLY A 127 10.08 -1.52 -7.88
CA GLY A 127 9.75 -1.52 -6.46
C GLY A 127 8.58 -0.60 -6.10
N THR A 128 7.52 -0.60 -6.91
CA THR A 128 6.35 0.28 -6.78
C THR A 128 5.08 -0.48 -7.17
N VAL A 129 3.92 0.10 -6.87
CA VAL A 129 2.62 -0.49 -7.25
C VAL A 129 2.06 0.28 -8.44
N LEU A 130 1.54 -0.46 -9.42
CA LEU A 130 0.97 0.06 -10.66
C LEU A 130 -0.53 -0.21 -10.71
N PRO A 131 -1.36 0.75 -11.15
CA PRO A 131 -2.78 0.53 -11.37
C PRO A 131 -2.98 -0.32 -12.63
N GLY A 132 -3.79 -1.36 -12.54
CA GLY A 132 -4.10 -2.28 -13.64
C GLY A 132 -3.28 -3.56 -13.62
N ASP A 133 -3.51 -4.39 -14.63
CA ASP A 133 -2.83 -5.66 -14.85
C ASP A 133 -1.61 -5.46 -15.77
N ILE A 134 -0.41 -5.56 -15.21
CA ILE A 134 0.86 -5.39 -15.93
C ILE A 134 0.98 -6.35 -17.13
N ARG A 135 0.33 -7.52 -17.08
CA ARG A 135 0.35 -8.52 -18.15
C ARG A 135 -0.39 -8.06 -19.41
N GLN A 136 -1.21 -7.02 -19.28
CA GLN A 136 -2.01 -6.43 -20.36
C GLN A 136 -1.43 -5.08 -20.83
N MET A 137 -0.37 -4.60 -20.19
CA MET A 137 0.28 -3.33 -20.53
C MET A 137 1.36 -3.50 -21.59
N GLN A 138 1.63 -2.44 -22.34
CA GLN A 138 2.82 -2.34 -23.18
C GLN A 138 4.03 -2.05 -22.29
N ILE A 139 4.80 -3.08 -21.99
CA ILE A 139 5.98 -2.98 -21.10
C ILE A 139 7.27 -3.26 -21.86
N ARG A 140 8.35 -2.60 -21.46
CA ARG A 140 9.71 -2.90 -21.92
C ARG A 140 10.62 -3.13 -20.71
N PRO A 141 10.95 -4.38 -20.37
CA PRO A 141 11.80 -4.66 -19.22
C PRO A 141 13.26 -4.24 -19.50
N VAL A 142 13.89 -3.61 -18.51
CA VAL A 142 15.31 -3.23 -18.55
C VAL A 142 16.14 -4.41 -18.05
N LEU A 143 16.53 -5.28 -18.98
CA LEU A 143 17.28 -6.50 -18.65
C LEU A 143 18.79 -6.25 -18.61
N LYS A 144 19.44 -6.82 -17.60
CA LYS A 144 20.90 -6.83 -17.43
C LYS A 144 21.37 -8.28 -17.23
N SER A 145 22.58 -8.59 -17.66
CA SER A 145 23.15 -9.93 -17.48
C SER A 145 23.20 -10.29 -16.00
N GLY A 146 22.73 -11.50 -15.65
CA GLY A 146 22.71 -12.00 -14.27
C GLY A 146 21.60 -11.44 -13.38
N ILE A 147 20.63 -10.70 -13.93
CA ILE A 147 19.48 -10.24 -13.15
C ILE A 147 18.64 -11.43 -12.64
N CYS A 148 18.23 -11.36 -11.38
CA CYS A 148 17.31 -12.31 -10.76
C CYS A 148 16.24 -11.50 -10.04
N PHE A 149 14.98 -11.84 -10.29
CA PHE A 149 13.84 -11.15 -9.70
C PHE A 149 12.65 -12.12 -9.60
N GLU A 150 11.79 -11.88 -8.63
CA GLU A 150 10.50 -12.55 -8.54
C GLU A 150 9.53 -11.97 -9.58
N PRO A 151 8.57 -12.74 -10.11
CA PRO A 151 7.57 -12.18 -11.00
C PRO A 151 6.71 -11.12 -10.26
N PRO A 152 6.26 -10.05 -10.96
CA PRO A 152 5.29 -9.13 -10.41
C PRO A 152 4.03 -9.85 -9.92
N LEU A 153 3.53 -9.46 -8.76
CA LEU A 153 2.27 -9.98 -8.24
C LEU A 153 1.10 -9.14 -8.79
N VAL A 154 0.04 -9.78 -9.25
CA VAL A 154 -1.17 -9.10 -9.76
C VAL A 154 -2.37 -9.52 -8.91
N GLU A 155 -2.98 -8.56 -8.22
CA GLU A 155 -4.07 -8.82 -7.27
C GLU A 155 -5.26 -7.89 -7.50
N THR A 156 -6.46 -8.39 -7.27
CA THR A 156 -7.68 -7.57 -7.24
C THR A 156 -8.01 -7.21 -5.80
N LEU A 157 -7.89 -5.94 -5.45
CA LEU A 157 -8.03 -5.43 -4.09
C LEU A 157 -9.06 -4.30 -4.02
N PRO A 158 -9.76 -4.14 -2.89
CA PRO A 158 -10.67 -3.00 -2.71
C PRO A 158 -9.88 -1.69 -2.56
N LEU A 159 -10.42 -0.59 -3.09
CA LEU A 159 -9.94 0.76 -2.79
C LEU A 159 -10.56 1.36 -1.53
N GLY A 160 -11.62 0.77 -1.00
CA GLY A 160 -12.23 1.22 0.24
C GLY A 160 -13.21 0.22 0.81
N PHE A 161 -13.85 0.61 1.91
CA PHE A 161 -14.82 -0.22 2.60
C PHE A 161 -16.07 0.59 2.93
N GLU A 162 -17.18 -0.10 3.10
CA GLU A 162 -18.34 0.41 3.81
C GLU A 162 -18.57 -0.42 5.06
N LEU A 163 -19.01 0.22 6.14
CA LEU A 163 -19.30 -0.47 7.40
C LEU A 163 -20.80 -0.77 7.48
N ASP A 164 -21.14 -2.04 7.68
CA ASP A 164 -22.52 -2.43 7.92
C ASP A 164 -22.99 -2.06 9.34
N LYS A 165 -24.27 -2.34 9.64
CA LYS A 165 -24.87 -2.09 10.97
C LYS A 165 -24.16 -2.82 12.12
N LYS A 166 -23.41 -3.87 11.83
CA LYS A 166 -22.62 -4.67 12.78
C LYS A 166 -21.14 -4.26 12.80
N ARG A 167 -20.78 -3.16 12.11
CA ARG A 167 -19.41 -2.66 11.94
C ARG A 167 -18.49 -3.64 11.20
N LEU A 168 -19.05 -4.49 10.36
CA LEU A 168 -18.26 -5.35 9.47
C LEU A 168 -17.96 -4.57 8.19
N ARG A 169 -16.69 -4.63 7.76
CA ARG A 169 -16.22 -4.00 6.52
C ARG A 169 -16.71 -4.80 5.31
N GLN A 170 -17.36 -4.11 4.39
CA GLN A 170 -17.73 -4.62 3.08
C GLN A 170 -16.83 -3.96 2.02
N PRO A 171 -16.07 -4.73 1.23
CA PRO A 171 -15.15 -4.17 0.25
C PRO A 171 -15.90 -3.39 -0.84
N ARG A 172 -15.35 -2.25 -1.26
CA ARG A 172 -15.86 -1.41 -2.34
C ARG A 172 -14.78 -1.15 -3.38
N ASN A 173 -15.23 -0.89 -4.61
CA ASN A 173 -14.40 -0.49 -5.75
C ASN A 173 -13.19 -1.43 -5.94
N PRO A 174 -13.43 -2.72 -6.27
CA PRO A 174 -12.34 -3.64 -6.55
C PRO A 174 -11.56 -3.16 -7.77
N VAL A 175 -10.24 -3.08 -7.65
CA VAL A 175 -9.33 -2.73 -8.73
C VAL A 175 -8.20 -3.74 -8.81
N THR A 176 -7.71 -3.98 -10.02
CA THR A 176 -6.51 -4.79 -10.23
C THR A 176 -5.28 -3.91 -10.05
N LEU A 177 -4.33 -4.37 -9.24
CA LEU A 177 -3.05 -3.72 -8.99
C LEU A 177 -1.92 -4.70 -9.29
N SER A 178 -0.83 -4.16 -9.85
CA SER A 178 0.40 -4.91 -10.10
C SER A 178 1.51 -4.43 -9.16
N PHE A 179 2.06 -5.34 -8.38
CA PHE A 179 3.12 -5.08 -7.40
C PHE A 179 4.46 -5.46 -8.03
N LEU A 180 5.23 -4.45 -8.37
CA LEU A 180 6.53 -4.61 -9.02
C LEU A 180 7.63 -4.80 -7.96
N PRO A 181 8.45 -5.87 -8.02
CA PRO A 181 9.57 -6.02 -7.11
C PRO A 181 10.67 -4.98 -7.39
N LEU A 182 11.60 -4.82 -6.46
CA LEU A 182 12.63 -3.78 -6.52
C LEU A 182 13.67 -4.06 -7.61
N GLU A 183 13.92 -5.33 -7.87
CA GLU A 183 14.91 -5.86 -8.79
C GLU A 183 14.49 -5.74 -10.25
N LEU A 184 13.18 -5.66 -10.51
CA LEU A 184 12.62 -5.56 -11.85
C LEU A 184 12.34 -4.10 -12.20
N GLU A 185 13.09 -3.59 -13.17
CA GLU A 185 12.91 -2.27 -13.77
C GLU A 185 12.23 -2.40 -15.14
N ILE A 186 11.17 -1.62 -15.36
CA ILE A 186 10.37 -1.65 -16.58
C ILE A 186 10.04 -0.24 -17.05
N GLU A 187 10.07 -0.02 -18.36
CA GLU A 187 9.49 1.14 -19.01
C GLU A 187 8.02 0.85 -19.37
N ILE A 188 7.11 1.78 -19.08
CA ILE A 188 5.69 1.73 -19.48
C ILE A 188 5.32 3.07 -20.16
N PRO A 189 5.53 3.19 -21.48
CA PRO A 189 5.49 4.49 -22.17
C PRO A 189 4.20 5.30 -21.97
N ASP A 190 3.05 4.64 -21.85
CA ASP A 190 1.75 5.30 -21.78
C ASP A 190 1.28 5.61 -20.35
N LEU A 191 2.13 5.38 -19.35
CA LEU A 191 1.77 5.57 -17.95
C LEU A 191 2.46 6.84 -17.39
N PRO A 192 1.69 7.85 -16.91
CA PRO A 192 2.25 9.07 -16.37
C PRO A 192 2.99 8.78 -15.06
N ALA A 193 4.23 9.24 -14.97
CA ALA A 193 5.09 9.01 -13.82
C ALA A 193 5.32 10.30 -13.03
N TYR A 194 5.45 10.13 -11.73
CA TYR A 194 5.88 11.16 -10.79
C TYR A 194 7.16 10.71 -10.11
N GLN A 195 7.97 11.64 -9.62
CA GLN A 195 9.26 11.33 -9.01
C GLN A 195 9.32 11.76 -7.54
N CYS A 196 9.84 10.87 -6.71
CA CYS A 196 10.18 11.11 -5.31
C CYS A 196 11.54 10.45 -5.04
N GLN A 197 12.50 11.20 -4.49
CA GLN A 197 13.85 10.70 -4.14
C GLN A 197 14.55 9.96 -5.31
N GLY A 198 14.44 10.51 -6.54
CA GLY A 198 15.04 9.92 -7.74
C GLY A 198 14.39 8.62 -8.22
N ARG A 199 13.23 8.25 -7.68
CA ARG A 199 12.45 7.07 -8.09
C ARG A 199 11.08 7.44 -8.57
N ASN A 200 10.62 6.75 -9.61
CA ASN A 200 9.34 7.04 -10.21
C ASN A 200 8.22 6.18 -9.61
N TYR A 201 7.05 6.77 -9.50
CA TYR A 201 5.84 6.15 -8.99
C TYR A 201 4.61 6.67 -9.74
N VAL A 202 3.48 6.02 -9.48
CA VAL A 202 2.16 6.42 -9.95
C VAL A 202 1.17 6.41 -8.80
N TRP A 203 0.08 7.16 -8.91
CA TRP A 203 -1.01 7.09 -7.95
C TRP A 203 -1.77 5.77 -8.14
N ILE A 204 -2.03 5.06 -7.04
CA ILE A 204 -2.58 3.69 -7.09
C ILE A 204 -4.07 3.62 -6.75
N ASN A 205 -4.69 4.75 -6.42
CA ASN A 205 -6.10 4.87 -6.06
C ASN A 205 -6.82 5.99 -6.84
N SER A 206 -6.26 6.40 -7.98
CA SER A 206 -6.81 7.41 -8.88
C SER A 206 -7.67 6.83 -9.99
#